data_AF-A0A945YZU3-F1
#
_entry.id   AF-A0A945YZU3-F1
#
_cell.length_a   1.000
_cell.length_b   1.000
_cell.length_c   1.000
_cell.angle_alpha   90.00
_cell.angle_beta   90.00
_cell.angle_gamma   90.00
#
_symmetry.space_group_name_H-M   'P 1'
#
loop_
_entity.id
_entity.type
_entity.pdbx_description
1 polymer ?
#
loop_
_entity_poly.entity_id
_entity_poly.type
_entity_poly.pdbx_seq_one_letter_code
_entity_poly.pdbx_strand_id
1 'polypeptide(L)'
;METIMIVDNDQYSHDFYNEMLEVTDYEVLSVYDGNEALSMLDGISPVLVVIDYLVLQNMALTISRTDGMCSGYIGNIPVIIAGNFSQQVIMVQTYLANRKHKKSQARFTCDT
;
A
#
# COMPACT_ATOMS: atom_id res chain seq x y z
N MET A 1 10.83 1.65 13.97
CA MET A 1 10.56 1.07 12.63
C MET A 1 9.52 1.92 11.93
N GLU A 2 9.54 1.98 10.61
CA GLU A 2 8.44 2.55 9.82
C GLU A 2 7.43 1.45 9.47
N THR A 3 6.13 1.73 9.47
CA THR A 3 5.10 0.71 9.21
C THR A 3 4.56 0.80 7.79
N ILE A 4 4.40 -0.34 7.12
CA ILE A 4 3.67 -0.49 5.86
C ILE A 4 2.39 -1.27 6.16
N MET A 5 1.25 -0.69 5.86
CA MET A 5 -0.04 -1.35 6.02
C MET A 5 -0.40 -2.10 4.74
N ILE A 6 -0.72 -3.38 4.85
CA ILE A 6 -1.23 -4.22 3.76
C ILE A 6 -2.70 -4.49 4.04
N VAL A 7 -3.57 -4.13 3.09
CA VAL A 7 -5.02 -4.26 3.17
C VAL A 7 -5.46 -5.24 2.10
N ASP A 8 -5.60 -6.50 2.49
CA ASP A 8 -5.89 -7.62 1.59
C ASP A 8 -6.65 -8.70 2.39
N ASN A 9 -7.65 -9.34 1.79
CA ASN A 9 -8.40 -10.40 2.47
C ASN A 9 -7.77 -11.80 2.29
N ASP A 10 -6.67 -11.91 1.53
CA ASP A 10 -5.91 -13.14 1.34
C ASP A 10 -4.68 -13.22 2.26
N GLN A 11 -4.61 -14.27 3.08
CA GLN A 11 -3.47 -14.58 3.96
C GLN A 11 -2.15 -14.70 3.17
N TYR A 12 -2.19 -15.21 1.94
CA TYR A 12 -0.99 -15.38 1.11
C TYR A 12 -0.27 -14.05 0.87
N SER A 13 -1.04 -12.99 0.62
CA SER A 13 -0.52 -11.63 0.40
C SER A 13 0.23 -11.13 1.64
N HIS A 14 -0.38 -11.32 2.82
CA HIS A 14 0.23 -10.96 4.10
C HIS A 14 1.51 -11.73 4.37
N ASP A 15 1.51 -13.04 4.18
CA ASP A 15 2.69 -13.88 4.40
C ASP A 15 3.85 -13.43 3.49
N PHE A 16 3.54 -13.18 2.21
CA PHE A 16 4.52 -12.70 1.24
C PHE A 16 5.12 -11.34 1.65
N TYR A 17 4.30 -10.36 2.03
CA TYR A 17 4.81 -9.06 2.42
C TYR A 17 5.65 -9.11 3.70
N ASN A 18 5.27 -9.95 4.66
CA ASN A 18 6.06 -10.19 5.87
C ASN A 18 7.43 -10.76 5.51
N GLU A 19 7.50 -11.81 4.69
CA GLU A 19 8.77 -12.40 4.23
C GLU A 19 9.61 -11.39 3.42
N MET A 20 8.99 -10.68 2.47
CA MET A 20 9.68 -9.72 1.61
C MET A 20 10.32 -8.57 2.41
N LEU A 21 9.69 -8.17 3.52
CA LEU A 21 10.11 -7.01 4.31
C LEU A 21 10.85 -7.38 5.61
N GLU A 22 10.94 -8.66 5.95
CA GLU A 22 11.59 -9.16 7.17
C GLU A 22 13.02 -8.64 7.35
N VAL A 23 13.77 -8.51 6.25
CA VAL A 23 15.18 -8.06 6.24
C VAL A 23 15.33 -6.54 6.08
N THR A 24 14.27 -5.78 6.28
CA THR A 24 14.23 -4.33 6.11
C THR A 24 13.89 -3.61 7.42
N ASP A 25 14.00 -2.28 7.44
CA ASP A 25 13.60 -1.45 8.59
C ASP A 25 12.08 -1.14 8.61
N TYR A 26 11.29 -1.93 7.87
CA TYR A 26 9.84 -1.79 7.78
C TYR A 26 9.13 -2.91 8.52
N GLU A 27 8.11 -2.56 9.30
CA GLU A 27 7.16 -3.51 9.86
C GLU A 27 5.92 -3.60 8.98
N VAL A 28 5.41 -4.82 8.80
CA VAL A 28 4.16 -5.06 8.09
C VAL A 28 3.00 -5.06 9.08
N LEU A 29 2.00 -4.22 8.81
CA LEU A 29 0.71 -4.28 9.48
C LEU A 29 -0.32 -4.91 8.53
N SER A 30 -0.69 -6.14 8.81
CA SER A 30 -1.71 -6.90 8.08
C SER A 30 -3.11 -6.51 8.53
N VAL A 31 -3.94 -6.07 7.59
CA VAL A 31 -5.35 -5.74 7.82
C VAL A 31 -6.20 -6.44 6.74
N TYR A 32 -7.28 -7.09 7.14
CA TYR A 32 -8.10 -7.92 6.25
C TYR A 32 -9.36 -7.21 5.74
N ASP A 33 -9.78 -6.16 6.43
CA ASP A 33 -10.96 -5.38 6.11
C ASP A 33 -10.59 -3.92 5.83
N GLY A 34 -11.15 -3.37 4.75
CA GLY A 34 -10.90 -1.99 4.37
C GLY A 34 -11.39 -0.98 5.41
N ASN A 35 -12.55 -1.18 6.03
CA ASN A 35 -13.08 -0.22 7.01
C ASN A 35 -12.32 -0.29 8.35
N GLU A 36 -11.85 -1.48 8.74
CA GLU A 36 -10.89 -1.65 9.83
C GLU A 36 -9.61 -0.86 9.55
N ALA A 37 -9.04 -0.98 8.33
CA ALA A 37 -7.86 -0.24 7.93
C ALA A 37 -8.04 1.28 8.09
N LEU A 38 -9.21 1.83 7.70
CA LEU A 38 -9.52 3.25 7.92
C LEU A 38 -9.55 3.64 9.37
N SER A 39 -10.23 2.84 10.18
CA SER A 39 -10.39 3.11 11.61
C SER A 39 -9.03 3.13 12.31
N MET A 40 -8.07 2.31 11.85
CA MET A 40 -6.71 2.31 12.35
C MET A 40 -5.94 3.58 11.98
N LEU A 41 -6.13 4.14 10.78
CA LEU A 41 -5.39 5.33 10.31
C LEU A 41 -5.56 6.58 11.19
N ASP A 42 -6.57 6.63 12.07
CA ASP A 42 -6.73 7.70 13.06
C ASP A 42 -5.68 7.64 14.19
N GLY A 43 -5.15 6.44 14.48
CA GLY A 43 -4.18 6.20 15.56
C GLY A 43 -2.77 5.83 15.08
N ILE A 44 -2.61 5.51 13.81
CA ILE A 44 -1.32 5.13 13.21
C ILE A 44 -1.02 5.93 11.94
N SER A 45 0.26 6.18 11.68
CA SER A 45 0.73 6.83 10.45
C SER A 45 1.67 5.90 9.69
N PRO A 46 1.15 4.91 8.95
CA PRO A 46 1.97 4.09 8.07
C PRO A 46 2.60 4.97 6.99
N VAL A 47 3.81 4.60 6.57
CA VAL A 47 4.53 5.33 5.52
C VAL A 47 4.08 4.97 4.12
N LEU A 48 3.28 3.91 4.00
CA LEU A 48 2.64 3.41 2.79
C LEU A 48 1.44 2.54 3.19
N VAL A 49 0.34 2.67 2.45
CA VAL A 49 -0.76 1.71 2.47
C VAL A 49 -0.80 0.98 1.12
N VAL A 50 -0.90 -0.33 1.15
CA VAL A 50 -1.05 -1.18 -0.04
C VAL A 50 -2.42 -1.83 0.06
N ILE A 51 -3.28 -1.61 -0.93
CA ILE A 51 -4.67 -2.10 -0.92
C ILE A 51 -4.88 -3.01 -2.13
N ASP A 52 -5.40 -4.20 -1.90
CA ASP A 52 -5.93 -5.04 -2.97
C ASP A 52 -7.16 -4.38 -3.63
N TYR A 53 -7.24 -4.43 -4.95
CA TYR A 53 -8.31 -3.76 -5.69
C TYR A 53 -9.71 -4.28 -5.35
N LEU A 54 -9.86 -5.57 -5.03
CA LEU A 54 -11.16 -6.15 -4.67
C LEU A 54 -11.57 -5.71 -3.26
N VAL A 55 -10.63 -5.61 -2.31
CA VAL A 55 -10.92 -5.06 -0.98
C VAL A 55 -11.33 -3.59 -1.07
N LEU A 56 -10.63 -2.80 -1.89
CA LEU A 56 -10.96 -1.38 -2.08
C LEU A 56 -12.40 -1.16 -2.58
N GLN A 57 -12.92 -2.00 -3.49
CA GLN A 57 -14.27 -1.83 -4.01
C GLN A 57 -15.35 -1.87 -2.92
N ASN A 58 -15.07 -2.54 -1.81
CA ASN A 58 -15.98 -2.69 -0.68
C ASN A 58 -15.75 -1.66 0.43
N MET A 59 -14.79 -0.75 0.24
CA MET A 59 -14.32 0.20 1.24
C MET A 59 -14.97 1.58 1.00
N ALA A 60 -15.56 2.17 2.03
CA ALA A 60 -16.20 3.48 1.92
C ALA A 60 -15.14 4.60 1.98
N LEU A 61 -14.52 4.92 0.85
CA LEU A 61 -13.35 5.81 0.80
C LEU A 61 -13.38 6.89 -0.28
N THR A 62 -12.77 8.04 0.05
CA THR A 62 -12.39 9.08 -0.91
C THR A 62 -10.88 9.06 -1.11
N ILE A 63 -10.40 8.26 -2.06
CA ILE A 63 -8.99 8.31 -2.48
C ILE A 63 -8.87 9.38 -3.56
N SER A 64 -7.95 10.33 -3.37
CA SER A 64 -7.55 11.22 -4.45
C SER A 64 -6.77 10.42 -5.49
N ARG A 65 -7.48 9.95 -6.52
CA ARG A 65 -6.91 9.18 -7.62
C ARG A 65 -6.33 10.11 -8.67
N THR A 66 -5.17 9.74 -9.20
CA THR A 66 -4.68 10.26 -10.47
C THR A 66 -5.20 9.37 -11.61
N ASP A 67 -5.61 9.97 -12.73
CA ASP A 67 -6.24 9.25 -13.86
C ASP A 67 -5.37 8.06 -14.31
N GLY A 68 -5.98 6.88 -14.34
CA GLY A 68 -5.34 5.62 -14.77
C GLY A 68 -4.37 4.97 -13.78
N MET A 69 -4.26 5.44 -12.53
CA MET A 69 -3.16 5.02 -11.65
C MET A 69 -3.58 4.06 -10.53
N CYS A 70 -2.80 3.00 -10.40
CA CYS A 70 -2.73 2.09 -9.26
C CYS A 70 -2.14 2.74 -8.00
N SER A 71 -2.25 4.07 -7.85
CA SER A 71 -1.72 4.81 -6.71
C SER A 71 -2.55 6.06 -6.41
N GLY A 72 -2.48 6.54 -5.18
CA GLY A 72 -3.20 7.72 -4.71
C GLY A 72 -2.77 8.11 -3.31
N TYR A 73 -3.61 8.88 -2.62
CA TYR A 73 -3.37 9.28 -1.24
C TYR A 73 -4.64 9.20 -0.38
N ILE A 74 -4.47 8.76 0.86
CA ILE A 74 -5.42 8.95 1.97
C ILE A 74 -4.81 10.01 2.88
N GLY A 75 -5.37 11.23 2.85
CA GLY A 75 -4.71 12.39 3.44
C GLY A 75 -3.34 12.63 2.80
N ASN A 76 -2.26 12.55 3.59
CA ASN A 76 -0.87 12.67 3.13
C ASN A 76 -0.16 11.31 3.00
N ILE A 77 -0.86 10.20 3.23
CA ILE A 77 -0.28 8.87 3.21
C ILE A 77 -0.36 8.32 1.79
N PRO A 78 0.76 7.94 1.16
CA PRO A 78 0.74 7.35 -0.16
C PRO A 78 0.05 5.98 -0.13
N VAL A 79 -0.73 5.69 -1.16
CA VAL A 79 -1.46 4.45 -1.33
C VAL A 79 -1.09 3.82 -2.66
N ILE A 80 -0.83 2.51 -2.66
CA ILE A 80 -0.74 1.66 -3.86
C ILE A 80 -1.99 0.78 -3.91
N ILE A 81 -2.63 0.72 -5.08
CA ILE A 81 -3.87 -0.02 -5.32
C ILE A 81 -3.68 -0.82 -6.60
N ALA A 82 -3.59 -2.13 -6.52
CA ALA A 82 -3.48 -2.96 -7.73
C ALA A 82 -4.32 -4.22 -7.57
N GLY A 83 -4.96 -4.65 -8.67
CA GLY A 83 -5.67 -5.94 -8.72
C GLY A 83 -4.79 -7.09 -9.22
N ASN A 84 -3.56 -6.78 -9.66
CA ASN A 84 -2.55 -7.76 -10.03
C ASN A 84 -1.44 -7.75 -8.98
N PHE A 85 -1.26 -8.89 -8.30
CA PHE A 85 -0.28 -9.03 -7.22
C PHE A 85 1.16 -8.72 -7.67
N SER A 86 1.59 -9.23 -8.82
CA SER A 86 2.94 -8.97 -9.34
C SER A 86 3.19 -7.48 -9.60
N GLN A 87 2.20 -6.78 -10.14
CA GLN A 87 2.28 -5.34 -10.35
C GLN A 87 2.36 -4.58 -9.01
N GLN A 88 1.55 -4.99 -8.03
CA GLN A 88 1.57 -4.42 -6.68
C GLN A 88 2.98 -4.53 -6.06
N VAL A 89 3.60 -5.71 -6.13
CA VAL A 89 4.95 -5.96 -5.60
C VAL A 89 5.99 -5.06 -6.28
N ILE A 90 5.95 -4.92 -7.61
CA ILE A 90 6.86 -4.02 -8.34
C ILE A 90 6.71 -2.58 -7.88
N MET A 91 5.47 -2.11 -7.70
CA MET A 91 5.20 -0.75 -7.24
C MET A 91 5.71 -0.52 -5.81
N VAL A 92 5.50 -1.48 -4.91
CA VAL A 92 5.99 -1.40 -3.52
C VAL A 92 7.52 -1.34 -3.52
N GLN A 93 8.21 -2.24 -4.21
CA GLN A 93 9.67 -2.23 -4.29
C GLN A 93 10.21 -0.92 -4.88
N THR A 94 9.56 -0.40 -5.93
CA THR A 94 9.93 0.88 -6.55
C THR A 94 9.74 2.05 -5.58
N TYR A 95 8.66 2.06 -4.81
CA TYR A 95 8.43 3.05 -3.76
C TYR A 95 9.53 3.03 -2.70
N LEU A 96 9.83 1.85 -2.16
CA LEU A 96 10.82 1.70 -1.10
C LEU A 96 12.23 2.08 -1.57
N ALA A 97 12.60 1.72 -2.80
CA ALA A 97 13.87 2.14 -3.40
C ALA A 97 13.96 3.67 -3.52
N ASN A 98 12.91 4.33 -4.02
CA ASN A 98 12.88 5.78 -4.18
C ASN A 98 12.91 6.52 -2.84
N ARG A 99 12.21 6.00 -1.82
CA ARG A 99 12.21 6.54 -0.45
C ARG A 99 13.60 6.50 0.18
N LYS A 100 14.33 5.38 0.06
CA LYS A 100 15.73 5.26 0.51
C LYS A 100 16.64 6.31 -0.13
N HIS A 101 16.38 6.70 -1.37
CA HIS A 101 17.14 7.72 -2.10
C HIS A 101 16.60 9.16 -1.94
N LYS A 102 15.62 9.40 -1.05
CA LYS A 102 14.97 10.71 -0.82
C LYS A 102 14.48 11.40 -2.10
N LYS A 103 14.07 10.64 -3.12
CA LYS A 103 13.47 11.21 -4.33
C LYS A 103 12.04 11.61 -4.00
N SER A 104 11.72 12.90 -4.17
CA SER A 104 10.56 13.55 -3.55
C SER A 104 9.20 13.23 -4.17
N GLN A 105 9.10 12.63 -5.35
CA GLN A 105 7.80 12.22 -5.92
C GLN A 105 8.01 11.05 -6.88
N ALA A 106 7.70 9.83 -6.45
CA ALA A 106 7.55 8.71 -7.36
C ALA A 106 6.09 8.70 -7.85
N ARG A 107 5.88 9.10 -9.11
CA ARG A 107 4.62 8.84 -9.82
C ARG A 107 4.68 7.41 -10.36
N PHE A 108 3.77 6.56 -9.94
CA PHE A 108 3.67 5.18 -10.41
C PHE A 108 2.61 5.10 -11.51
N THR A 109 3.05 4.91 -12.76
CA THR A 109 2.16 4.59 -13.89
C THR A 109 1.98 3.09 -13.98
N CYS A 110 0.72 2.66 -14.15
CA CYS A 110 0.39 1.31 -14.55
C CYS A 110 0.30 1.28 -16.06
N ASP A 111 1.43 1.14 -16.73
CA ASP A 111 1.41 0.87 -18.16
C ASP A 111 0.95 -0.58 -18.37
N THR A 112 -0.17 -0.74 -19.09
CA THR A 112 -0.77 -2.01 -19.53
C THR A 112 0.04 -2.68 -20.62
#